data_AF-A0AAV4I017-F1
#
_entry.id   AF-A0AAV4I017-F1
#
_cell.length_a   1.000
_cell.length_b   1.000
_cell.length_c   1.000
_cell.angle_alpha   90.00
_cell.angle_beta   90.00
_cell.angle_gamma   90.00
#
_symmetry.space_group_name_H-M   'P 1'
#
loop_
_entity.id
_entity.type
_entity.pdbx_description
1 polymer ?
#
loop_
_entity_poly.entity_id
_entity_poly.type
_entity_poly.pdbx_seq_one_letter_code
_entity_poly.pdbx_strand_id
1 'polypeptide(L)'
;MSVHSVEYAEAAAERAKEDTTVTAAVPRTSSSRPTAELIQPTVLATFERRKPYDNASDRKRQIDLALVRLVVGDLQPFSVVEDRWFKNFVKVLDSRYQLPSRRTLTRSLIPELYTSEKARVKNLLDSAEAVSLTTDIWTSQKT
;
A
#
# COMPACT_ATOMS: atom_id res chain seq x y z
N MET A 1 35.42 17.54 -14.15
CA MET A 1 34.65 17.33 -15.40
C MET A 1 33.42 16.53 -15.05
N SER A 2 32.25 17.12 -15.28
CA SER A 2 30.95 16.70 -14.74
C SER A 2 30.38 15.53 -15.54
N VAL A 3 30.33 14.35 -14.93
CA VAL A 3 29.75 13.12 -15.50
C VAL A 3 28.21 13.14 -15.54
N HIS A 4 27.57 14.17 -14.98
CA HIS A 4 26.09 14.27 -14.91
C HIS A 4 25.41 14.94 -16.13
N SER A 5 26.16 15.50 -17.09
CA SER A 5 25.56 16.03 -18.32
C SER A 5 25.36 14.98 -19.41
N VAL A 6 26.03 13.83 -19.34
CA VAL A 6 26.01 12.80 -20.40
C VAL A 6 24.81 11.86 -20.22
N GLU A 7 24.49 11.48 -18.96
CA GLU A 7 23.32 10.67 -18.60
C GLU A 7 21.99 11.31 -19.03
N TYR A 8 21.88 12.64 -18.93
CA TYR A 8 20.67 13.37 -19.32
C TYR A 8 20.42 13.36 -20.84
N ALA A 9 21.47 13.31 -21.65
CA ALA A 9 21.35 13.25 -23.10
C ALA A 9 20.97 11.83 -23.59
N GLU A 10 21.45 10.80 -22.89
CA GLU A 10 21.13 9.40 -23.19
C GLU A 10 19.67 9.06 -22.86
N ALA A 11 19.16 9.53 -21.71
CA ALA A 11 17.75 9.33 -21.32
C ALA A 11 16.74 10.10 -22.21
N ALA A 12 17.15 11.20 -22.83
CA ALA A 12 16.31 11.94 -23.78
C ALA A 12 16.25 11.26 -25.15
N ALA A 13 17.32 10.59 -25.57
CA ALA A 13 17.37 9.83 -26.83
C ALA A 13 16.56 8.52 -26.77
N GLU A 14 16.38 7.92 -25.59
CA GLU A 14 15.50 6.77 -25.42
C GLU A 14 14.01 7.13 -25.48
N ARG A 15 13.60 8.29 -24.95
CA ARG A 15 12.20 8.75 -25.04
C ARG A 15 11.72 9.08 -26.46
N ALA A 16 12.64 9.34 -27.39
CA ALA A 16 12.28 9.63 -28.78
C ALA A 16 12.05 8.36 -29.64
N LYS A 17 12.29 7.16 -29.11
CA LYS A 17 12.12 5.88 -29.84
C LYS A 17 10.78 5.18 -29.60
N GLU A 18 9.94 5.66 -28.68
CA GLU A 18 8.63 5.04 -28.41
C GLU A 18 7.47 5.61 -29.25
N ASP A 19 7.68 6.72 -29.96
CA ASP A 19 6.59 7.47 -30.64
C ASP A 19 6.44 7.17 -32.15
N THR A 20 6.94 6.04 -32.65
CA THR A 20 6.73 5.64 -34.05
C THR A 20 6.52 4.14 -34.20
N THR A 21 5.26 3.71 -34.16
CA THR A 21 4.75 2.58 -34.95
C THR A 21 3.21 2.59 -34.91
N VAL A 22 2.59 3.29 -35.86
CA VAL A 22 1.18 3.09 -36.20
C VAL A 22 1.12 2.32 -37.53
N THR A 23 0.22 1.34 -37.58
CA THR A 23 -0.36 0.65 -38.76
C THR A 23 0.23 -0.71 -39.16
N ALA A 24 -0.29 -1.77 -38.56
CA ALA A 24 -0.50 -3.03 -39.25
C ALA A 24 -1.90 -3.57 -38.89
N ALA A 25 -2.75 -3.76 -39.90
CA ALA A 25 -4.11 -4.22 -39.77
C ALA A 25 -4.15 -5.67 -39.23
N VAL A 26 -4.79 -5.87 -38.08
CA VAL A 26 -4.95 -7.20 -37.47
C VAL A 26 -6.21 -7.87 -38.06
N PRO A 27 -6.12 -9.13 -38.54
CA PRO A 27 -7.28 -9.88 -39.00
C PRO A 27 -8.27 -10.07 -37.85
N ARG A 28 -9.56 -9.85 -38.12
CA ARG A 28 -10.64 -10.15 -37.17
C ARG A 28 -10.79 -11.67 -37.04
N THR A 29 -10.02 -12.28 -36.15
CA THR A 29 -10.31 -13.61 -35.63
C THR A 29 -11.41 -13.47 -34.58
N SER A 30 -12.56 -14.10 -34.83
CA SER A 30 -13.66 -14.22 -33.88
C SER A 30 -13.20 -15.06 -32.69
N SER A 31 -12.61 -14.40 -31.69
CA SER A 31 -12.37 -14.98 -30.37
C SER A 31 -13.72 -15.21 -29.70
N SER A 32 -14.22 -16.44 -29.74
CA SER A 32 -15.31 -16.88 -28.90
C SER A 32 -14.83 -16.80 -27.45
N ARG A 33 -15.12 -15.68 -26.78
CA ARG A 33 -15.04 -15.61 -25.31
C ARG A 33 -15.89 -16.77 -24.78
N PRO A 34 -15.36 -17.65 -23.91
CA PRO A 34 -16.23 -18.55 -23.16
C PRO A 34 -17.18 -17.66 -22.37
N THR A 35 -18.47 -17.74 -22.70
CA THR A 35 -19.53 -17.11 -21.93
C THR A 35 -19.51 -17.77 -20.57
N ALA A 36 -18.83 -17.18 -19.59
CA ALA A 36 -19.09 -17.52 -18.21
C ALA A 36 -20.58 -17.28 -18.02
N GLU A 37 -21.38 -18.34 -17.88
CA GLU A 37 -22.80 -18.22 -17.67
C GLU A 37 -23.02 -17.24 -16.51
N LEU A 38 -23.71 -16.15 -16.79
CA LEU A 38 -24.02 -15.13 -15.79
C LEU A 38 -25.06 -15.74 -14.85
N ILE A 39 -24.61 -16.52 -13.88
CA ILE A 39 -25.45 -17.12 -12.86
C ILE A 39 -25.94 -15.99 -11.96
N GLN A 40 -27.25 -15.76 -11.96
CA GLN A 40 -27.86 -14.81 -11.05
C GLN A 40 -27.60 -15.25 -9.60
N PRO A 41 -26.95 -14.43 -8.77
CA PRO A 41 -26.74 -14.78 -7.37
C PRO A 41 -28.09 -14.85 -6.66
N THR A 42 -28.22 -15.79 -5.73
CA THR A 42 -29.39 -15.86 -4.85
C THR A 42 -29.48 -14.63 -3.96
N VAL A 43 -30.69 -14.34 -3.49
CA VAL A 43 -30.94 -13.24 -2.54
C VAL A 43 -30.03 -13.36 -1.31
N LEU A 44 -29.87 -14.57 -0.77
CA LEU A 44 -28.92 -14.82 0.33
C LEU A 44 -27.47 -14.48 -0.05
N ALA A 45 -27.00 -14.91 -1.23
CA ALA A 45 -25.64 -14.61 -1.69
C ALA A 45 -25.39 -13.10 -1.84
N THR A 46 -26.41 -12.32 -2.21
CA THR A 46 -26.30 -10.85 -2.26
C THR A 46 -26.15 -10.21 -0.87
N PHE A 47 -26.81 -10.77 0.16
CA PHE A 47 -26.62 -10.30 1.53
C PHE A 47 -25.23 -10.66 2.08
N GLU A 48 -24.74 -11.87 1.79
CA GLU A 48 -23.38 -12.29 2.20
C GLU A 48 -22.29 -11.37 1.63
N ARG A 49 -22.46 -10.88 0.39
CA ARG A 49 -21.51 -9.93 -0.22
C ARG A 49 -21.43 -8.59 0.49
N ARG A 50 -22.46 -8.17 1.23
CA ARG A 50 -22.46 -6.90 1.97
C ARG A 50 -21.91 -7.04 3.39
N LYS A 51 -21.68 -8.27 3.87
CA LYS A 51 -21.16 -8.47 5.22
C LYS A 51 -19.75 -7.92 5.36
N PRO A 52 -19.44 -7.27 6.48
CA PRO A 52 -18.08 -6.88 6.82
C PRO A 52 -17.11 -8.06 6.75
N TYR A 53 -15.84 -7.77 6.48
CA TYR A 53 -14.83 -8.81 6.54
C TYR A 53 -14.67 -9.35 7.97
N ASP A 54 -14.54 -10.67 8.07
CA ASP A 54 -14.15 -11.31 9.32
C ASP A 54 -12.69 -10.95 9.68
N ASN A 55 -12.36 -11.03 10.97
CA ASN A 55 -11.02 -10.75 11.47
C ASN A 55 -9.96 -11.73 10.93
N ALA A 56 -10.35 -12.95 10.55
CA ALA A 56 -9.44 -13.91 9.92
C ALA A 56 -9.28 -13.71 8.40
N SER A 57 -10.04 -12.77 7.79
CA SER A 57 -9.99 -12.56 6.35
C SER A 57 -8.64 -12.01 5.89
N ASP A 58 -8.03 -12.68 4.91
CA ASP A 58 -6.77 -12.22 4.31
C ASP A 58 -6.92 -10.84 3.66
N ARG A 59 -8.08 -10.54 3.07
CA ARG A 59 -8.36 -9.22 2.50
C ARG A 59 -8.34 -8.13 3.57
N LYS A 60 -8.93 -8.39 4.75
CA LYS A 60 -8.89 -7.45 5.87
C LYS A 60 -7.46 -7.22 6.35
N ARG A 61 -6.67 -8.29 6.51
CA ARG A 61 -5.25 -8.20 6.92
C ARG A 61 -4.42 -7.37 5.93
N GLN A 62 -4.64 -7.55 4.63
CA GLN A 62 -3.96 -6.76 3.59
C GLN A 62 -4.29 -5.26 3.72
N ILE A 63 -5.56 -4.92 3.93
CA ILE A 63 -5.97 -3.52 4.09
C ILE A 63 -5.45 -2.95 5.41
N ASP A 64 -5.51 -3.72 6.50
CA ASP A 64 -4.97 -3.32 7.81
C ASP A 64 -3.45 -3.03 7.70
N LEU A 65 -2.68 -3.87 7.00
CA LEU A 65 -1.26 -3.62 6.76
C LEU A 65 -1.00 -2.36 5.92
N ALA A 66 -1.80 -2.14 4.88
CA ALA A 66 -1.70 -0.93 4.07
C ALA A 66 -2.02 0.34 4.88
N LEU A 67 -3.03 0.28 5.74
CA LEU A 67 -3.38 1.37 6.66
C LEU A 67 -2.25 1.67 7.65
N VAL A 68 -1.65 0.64 8.26
CA VAL A 68 -0.53 0.83 9.18
C VAL A 68 0.66 1.47 8.46
N ARG A 69 0.97 1.02 7.24
CA ARG A 69 2.05 1.60 6.43
C ARG A 69 1.78 3.07 6.09
N LEU A 70 0.55 3.44 5.76
CA LEU A 70 0.16 4.83 5.56
C LEU A 70 0.44 5.65 6.83
N VAL A 71 -0.04 5.17 7.98
CA VAL A 71 0.08 5.92 9.25
C VAL A 71 1.53 6.07 9.70
N VAL A 72 2.32 5.00 9.63
CA VAL A 72 3.72 5.00 10.09
C VAL A 72 4.63 5.66 9.06
N GLY A 73 4.43 5.37 7.77
CA GLY A 73 5.25 5.90 6.68
C GLY A 73 5.10 7.41 6.51
N ASP A 74 3.87 7.92 6.58
CA ASP A 74 3.59 9.35 6.43
C ASP A 74 3.54 10.09 7.77
N LEU A 75 3.96 9.44 8.88
CA LEU A 75 3.96 9.97 10.24
C LEU A 75 2.63 10.62 10.66
N GLN A 76 1.52 10.01 10.23
CA GLN A 76 0.19 10.54 10.51
C GLN A 76 -0.17 10.39 11.99
N PRO A 77 -0.96 11.33 12.55
CA PRO A 77 -1.49 11.16 13.89
C PRO A 77 -2.39 9.92 13.93
N PHE A 78 -2.31 9.14 15.02
CA PHE A 78 -3.14 7.93 15.17
C PHE A 78 -4.64 8.22 15.19
N SER A 79 -5.05 9.48 15.41
CA SER A 79 -6.44 9.92 15.34
C SER A 79 -7.00 9.93 13.91
N VAL A 80 -6.18 9.79 12.86
CA VAL A 80 -6.66 9.81 11.46
C VAL A 80 -7.75 8.78 11.20
N VAL A 81 -7.68 7.62 11.88
CA VAL A 81 -8.71 6.56 11.75
C VAL A 81 -10.04 6.93 12.41
N GLU A 82 -10.08 7.99 13.21
CA GLU A 82 -11.28 8.48 13.87
C GLU A 82 -11.95 9.61 13.07
N ASP A 83 -11.24 10.21 12.11
CA ASP A 83 -11.71 11.34 11.31
C ASP A 83 -12.90 10.99 10.43
N ARG A 84 -13.91 11.87 10.43
CA ARG A 84 -15.16 11.72 9.67
C ARG A 84 -14.90 11.44 8.19
N TRP A 85 -14.10 12.29 7.56
CA TRP A 85 -13.90 12.26 6.11
C TRP A 85 -13.00 11.09 5.69
N PHE A 86 -12.04 10.71 6.53
CA PHE A 86 -11.23 9.54 6.31
C PHE A 86 -12.07 8.25 6.38
N LYS A 87 -12.94 8.11 7.39
CA LYS A 87 -13.90 7.00 7.47
C LYS A 87 -14.81 6.92 6.24
N ASN A 88 -15.31 8.08 5.77
CA ASN A 88 -16.14 8.12 4.57
C ASN A 88 -15.35 7.68 3.34
N PHE A 89 -14.15 8.21 3.15
CA PHE A 89 -13.26 7.83 2.04
C PHE A 89 -13.01 6.32 2.00
N VAL A 90 -12.63 5.73 3.14
CA VAL A 90 -12.40 4.28 3.23
C VAL A 90 -13.67 3.48 2.94
N LYS A 91 -14.83 3.92 3.42
CA LYS A 91 -16.11 3.25 3.16
C LYS A 91 -16.52 3.28 1.68
N VAL A 92 -16.18 4.35 0.96
CA VAL A 92 -16.41 4.47 -0.49
C VAL A 92 -15.47 3.55 -1.26
N LEU A 93 -14.22 3.42 -0.83
CA LEU A 93 -13.25 2.50 -1.44
C LEU A 93 -13.61 1.03 -1.21
N ASP A 94 -13.96 0.67 0.02
CA ASP A 94 -14.34 -0.68 0.40
C ASP A 94 -15.37 -0.65 1.54
N SER A 95 -16.65 -0.85 1.19
CA SER A 95 -17.74 -0.79 2.15
C SER A 95 -17.77 -1.95 3.15
N ARG A 96 -17.03 -3.04 2.88
CA ARG A 96 -16.97 -4.22 3.74
C ARG A 96 -15.85 -4.11 4.77
N TYR A 97 -14.89 -3.23 4.54
CA TYR A 97 -13.79 -3.02 5.47
C TYR A 97 -14.23 -2.13 6.64
N GLN A 98 -14.07 -2.67 7.85
CA GLN A 98 -14.25 -1.89 9.08
C GLN A 98 -12.90 -1.36 9.54
N LEU A 99 -12.79 -0.04 9.52
CA LEU A 99 -11.60 0.66 9.95
C LEU A 99 -11.31 0.36 11.44
N PRO A 100 -10.08 -0.02 11.80
CA PRO A 100 -9.73 -0.31 13.18
C PRO A 100 -9.81 0.95 14.04
N SER A 101 -10.12 0.75 15.32
CA SER A 101 -10.02 1.84 16.30
C SER A 101 -8.57 2.28 16.48
N ARG A 102 -8.35 3.51 16.94
CA ARG A 102 -7.02 4.00 17.33
C ARG A 102 -6.34 3.08 18.35
N ARG A 103 -7.12 2.48 19.26
CA ARG A 103 -6.62 1.51 20.25
C ARG A 103 -6.13 0.23 19.58
N THR A 104 -6.89 -0.31 18.63
CA THR A 104 -6.50 -1.51 17.88
C THR A 104 -5.23 -1.24 17.07
N LEU A 105 -5.17 -0.08 16.42
CA LEU A 105 -4.03 0.37 15.62
C LEU A 105 -2.76 0.44 16.47
N THR A 106 -2.83 1.12 17.61
CA THR A 106 -1.66 1.35 18.50
C THR A 106 -1.26 0.13 19.35
N ARG A 107 -2.22 -0.72 19.76
CA ARG A 107 -1.95 -1.84 20.68
C ARG A 107 -1.79 -3.20 20.00
N SER A 108 -2.14 -3.32 18.73
CA SER A 108 -2.07 -4.59 18.00
C SER A 108 -1.30 -4.43 16.68
N LEU A 109 -1.83 -3.64 15.76
CA LEU A 109 -1.34 -3.62 14.37
C LEU A 109 0.05 -2.99 14.22
N ILE A 110 0.30 -1.85 14.87
CA ILE A 110 1.63 -1.21 14.86
C ILE A 110 2.68 -2.09 15.57
N PRO A 111 2.42 -2.63 16.79
CA PRO A 111 3.36 -3.52 17.43
C PRO A 111 3.74 -4.74 16.59
N GLU A 112 2.80 -5.34 15.86
CA GLU A 112 3.06 -6.45 14.95
C GLU A 112 3.97 -6.04 13.78
N LEU A 113 3.74 -4.88 13.18
CA LEU A 113 4.64 -4.37 12.14
C LEU A 113 6.03 -4.07 12.73
N TYR A 114 6.09 -3.47 13.92
CA TYR A 114 7.35 -3.13 14.60
C TYR A 114 8.19 -4.36 14.90
N THR A 115 7.60 -5.47 15.37
CA THR A 115 8.38 -6.69 15.64
C THR A 115 9.03 -7.24 14.37
N SER A 116 8.30 -7.24 13.26
CA SER A 116 8.84 -7.67 11.96
C SER A 116 9.95 -6.76 11.46
N GLU A 117 9.76 -5.44 11.54
CA GLU A 117 10.72 -4.46 11.07
C GLU A 117 11.97 -4.40 11.94
N LYS A 118 11.80 -4.55 13.26
CA LYS A 118 12.91 -4.68 14.21
C LYS A 118 13.76 -5.90 13.90
N ALA A 119 13.14 -7.05 13.62
CA ALA A 119 13.87 -8.25 13.23
C ALA A 119 14.65 -8.03 11.93
N ARG A 120 14.03 -7.38 10.94
CA ARG A 120 14.70 -7.01 9.69
C ARG A 120 15.91 -6.11 9.91
N VAL A 121 15.76 -5.05 10.70
CA VAL A 121 16.85 -4.11 11.01
C VAL A 121 17.96 -4.80 11.81
N LYS A 122 17.63 -5.69 12.74
CA LYS A 122 18.64 -6.50 13.46
C LYS A 122 19.47 -7.35 12.50
N ASN A 123 18.83 -8.08 11.59
CA ASN A 123 19.54 -8.90 10.62
C ASN A 123 20.44 -8.05 9.70
N LEU A 124 20.00 -6.83 9.35
CA LEU A 124 20.82 -5.88 8.60
C LEU A 124 22.03 -5.40 9.40
N LEU A 125 21.88 -5.17 10.70
CA LEU A 125 23.00 -4.81 11.58
C LEU A 125 23.97 -5.97 11.80
N ASP A 126 23.47 -7.20 11.95
CA ASP A 126 24.29 -8.39 12.14
C ASP A 126 25.18 -8.69 10.91
N SER A 127 24.76 -8.24 9.72
CA SER A 127 25.50 -8.40 8.46
C SER A 127 26.34 -7.17 8.07
N ALA A 128 26.29 -6.09 8.85
CA ALA A 128 27.02 -4.87 8.56
C ALA A 128 28.50 -5.00 8.94
N GLU A 129 29.41 -4.66 8.01
CA GLU A 129 30.85 -4.65 8.27
C GLU A 129 31.27 -3.56 9.27
N ALA A 130 30.61 -2.40 9.20
CA ALA A 130 30.84 -1.27 10.08
C ALA A 130 29.54 -0.49 10.32
N VAL A 131 29.44 0.13 11.50
CA VAL A 131 28.30 0.96 11.90
C VAL A 131 28.82 2.27 12.51
N SER A 132 28.23 3.40 12.11
CA SER A 132 28.47 4.70 12.75
C SER A 132 27.25 5.09 13.58
N LEU A 133 27.48 5.53 14.81
CA LEU A 133 26.43 5.96 15.74
C LEU A 133 26.52 7.47 15.96
N THR A 134 25.46 8.19 15.62
CA THR A 134 25.32 9.62 15.92
C THR A 134 24.26 9.79 17.00
N THR A 135 24.62 10.41 18.12
CA THR A 135 23.70 10.72 19.21
C THR A 135 23.39 12.20 19.20
N ASP A 136 22.12 12.55 19.12
CA ASP A 136 21.64 13.91 19.36
C ASP A 136 21.34 14.09 20.86
N ILE A 137 21.88 15.15 21.46
CA ILE A 137 21.70 15.49 22.88
C ILE A 137 21.07 16.88 22.97
N TRP A 138 19.95 17.07 22.29
CA TRP A 138 19.18 18.30 22.42
C TRP A 138 18.32 18.28 23.69
N THR A 139 18.22 19.42 24.37
CA THR A 139 17.35 19.61 25.53
C THR A 139 16.18 20.53 25.18
N SER A 140 14.96 20.01 25.30
CA SER A 140 13.74 20.79 25.13
C SER A 140 13.41 21.59 26.38
N GLN A 141 13.40 22.91 26.27
CA GLN A 141 12.78 23.75 27.29
C GLN A 141 11.28 23.90 26.97
N LYS A 142 10.45 23.10 27.63
CA LYS A 142 9.01 23.38 27.72
C LYS A 142 8.67 23.70 29.16
N THR A 143 8.41 24.99 29.40
CA THR A 143 7.58 25.48 30.51
C THR A 143 6.11 25.19 30.19
#